data_AF-A0AAJ6NR58-F1
#
_entry.id   AF-A0AAJ6NR58-F1
#
_cell.length_a   1.000
_cell.length_b   1.000
_cell.length_c   1.000
_cell.angle_alpha   90.00
_cell.angle_beta   90.00
_cell.angle_gamma   90.00
#
_symmetry.space_group_name_H-M   'P 1'
#
loop_
_entity.id
_entity.type
_entity.pdbx_description
1 polymer ?
#
loop_
_entity_poly.entity_id
_entity_poly.type
_entity_poly.pdbx_seq_one_letter_code
_entity_poly.pdbx_strand_id
1 'polypeptide(L)'
;METTRVSDQGQVIIPQAMRKACGWEAGQELLLIDTGDGILLKPKKPFAKTALSDVAGCLKFPSVAKTIEDMDNAISQGIQEEWHGRS
;
A
#
# COMPACT_ATOMS: atom_id res chain seq x y z
N MET A 1 -27.19 8.56 -16.42
CA MET A 1 -27.44 9.20 -15.12
C MET A 1 -28.05 8.12 -14.24
N GLU A 2 -27.29 7.57 -13.30
CA GLU A 2 -27.80 6.57 -12.36
C GLU A 2 -28.30 7.28 -11.11
N THR A 3 -29.57 7.07 -10.76
CA THR A 3 -30.16 7.60 -9.53
C THR A 3 -30.20 6.49 -8.48
N THR A 4 -29.90 6.84 -7.24
CA THR A 4 -29.96 5.93 -6.10
C THR A 4 -30.80 6.59 -5.01
N ARG A 5 -31.50 5.78 -4.21
CA ARG A 5 -32.35 6.27 -3.13
C ARG A 5 -31.63 6.09 -1.80
N VAL A 6 -31.77 7.07 -0.93
CA VAL A 6 -31.32 6.96 0.46
C VAL A 6 -32.29 6.03 1.20
N SER A 7 -31.76 5.01 1.88
CA SER A 7 -32.57 4.14 2.74
C SER A 7 -33.06 4.88 3.99
N ASP A 8 -34.00 4.29 4.72
CA ASP A 8 -34.49 4.84 5.99
C ASP A 8 -33.39 5.01 7.05
N GLN A 9 -32.27 4.29 6.89
CA GLN A 9 -31.09 4.38 7.74
C GLN A 9 -30.07 5.41 7.25
N GLY A 10 -30.39 6.20 6.22
CA GLY A 10 -29.47 7.19 5.65
C GLY A 10 -28.39 6.60 4.74
N GLN A 11 -28.51 5.34 4.31
CA GLN A 11 -27.51 4.69 3.49
C GLN A 11 -27.80 4.88 2.00
N VAL A 12 -26.76 5.10 1.20
CA VAL A 12 -26.85 5.16 -0.26
C VAL A 12 -26.15 3.95 -0.86
N ILE A 13 -26.85 3.23 -1.72
CA ILE A 13 -26.27 2.09 -2.44
C ILE A 13 -25.58 2.61 -3.69
N ILE A 14 -24.29 2.32 -3.82
CA ILE A 14 -23.52 2.64 -5.03
C ILE A 14 -23.69 1.49 -6.04
N PRO A 15 -24.21 1.76 -7.25
CA PRO A 15 -24.40 0.74 -8.28
C PRO A 15 -23.10 0.00 -8.61
N GLN A 16 -23.24 -1.26 -9.03
CA GLN A 16 -22.10 -2.12 -9.34
C GLN A 16 -21.21 -1.55 -10.46
N ALA A 17 -21.81 -0.90 -11.45
CA ALA A 17 -21.08 -0.28 -12.56
C ALA A 17 -20.11 0.81 -12.08
N MET A 18 -20.58 1.72 -11.22
CA MET A 18 -19.74 2.75 -10.60
C MET A 18 -18.65 2.17 -9.71
N ARG A 19 -18.98 1.15 -8.89
CA ARG A 19 -17.98 0.48 -8.04
C ARG A 19 -16.85 -0.11 -8.87
N LYS A 20 -17.16 -0.80 -9.97
CA LYS A 20 -16.15 -1.36 -10.88
C LYS A 20 -15.30 -0.30 -11.55
N ALA A 21 -15.92 0.79 -12.03
CA ALA A 21 -15.21 1.89 -12.66
C ALA A 21 -14.24 2.61 -11.71
N CYS A 22 -14.62 2.74 -10.44
CA CYS A 22 -13.79 3.36 -9.40
C CYS A 22 -12.85 2.39 -8.68
N GLY A 23 -12.91 1.09 -9.00
CA GLY A 23 -12.13 0.03 -8.32
C GLY A 23 -12.49 -0.14 -6.85
N TRP A 24 -13.75 0.09 -6.45
CA TRP A 24 -14.19 -0.01 -5.06
C TRP A 24 -14.70 -1.41 -4.73
N GLU A 25 -14.18 -1.96 -3.64
CA GLU A 25 -14.60 -3.25 -3.08
C GLU A 25 -15.60 -3.10 -1.93
N ALA A 26 -16.31 -4.18 -1.61
CA ALA A 26 -17.22 -4.19 -0.46
C ALA A 26 -16.41 -4.06 0.84
N GLY A 27 -16.89 -3.22 1.76
CA GLY A 27 -16.20 -2.97 3.04
C GLY A 27 -15.07 -1.93 2.98
N GLN A 28 -14.75 -1.38 1.80
CA GLN A 28 -13.77 -0.31 1.68
C GLN A 28 -14.28 0.98 2.33
N GLU A 29 -13.46 1.61 3.16
CA GLU A 29 -13.77 2.91 3.74
C GLU A 29 -13.66 4.02 2.69
N LEU A 30 -14.70 4.86 2.59
CA LEU A 30 -14.72 6.05 1.73
C LEU A 30 -14.84 7.30 2.59
N LEU A 31 -14.09 8.33 2.22
CA LEU A 31 -14.21 9.69 2.74
C LEU A 31 -15.37 10.39 2.04
N LEU A 32 -16.27 10.97 2.83
CA LEU A 32 -17.31 11.88 2.38
C LEU A 32 -16.78 13.31 2.49
N ILE A 33 -16.70 14.02 1.38
CA ILE A 33 -16.27 15.42 1.32
C ILE A 33 -17.44 16.25 0.82
N ASP A 34 -17.86 17.22 1.62
CA ASP A 34 -18.84 18.22 1.19
C ASP A 34 -18.20 19.19 0.18
N THR A 35 -18.82 19.34 -0.98
CA THR A 35 -18.35 20.28 -2.03
C THR A 35 -19.35 21.42 -2.27
N GLY A 36 -20.31 21.64 -1.37
CA GLY A 36 -21.39 22.61 -1.50
C GLY A 36 -22.51 22.17 -2.46
N ASP A 37 -22.17 21.77 -3.68
CA ASP A 37 -23.13 21.29 -4.69
C ASP A 37 -23.45 19.79 -4.55
N GLY A 38 -22.68 19.07 -3.72
CA GLY A 38 -22.86 17.64 -3.51
C GLY A 38 -21.83 17.02 -2.59
N ILE A 39 -21.84 15.69 -2.54
CA ILE A 39 -20.91 14.88 -1.74
C ILE A 39 -19.94 14.17 -2.68
N LEU A 40 -18.66 14.44 -2.51
CA LEU A 40 -17.58 13.74 -3.20
C LEU A 40 -17.10 12.56 -2.36
N LEU A 41 -17.22 11.36 -2.90
CA LEU A 41 -16.71 10.13 -2.30
C LEU A 41 -15.31 9.82 -2.80
N LYS A 42 -14.36 9.62 -1.88
CA LYS A 42 -12.98 9.20 -2.21
C LYS A 42 -12.55 8.00 -1.37
N PRO A 43 -11.78 7.05 -1.90
CA PRO A 43 -11.21 5.99 -1.08
C PRO A 43 -10.35 6.58 0.04
N LYS A 44 -10.61 6.14 1.27
CA LYS A 44 -9.76 6.47 2.41
C LYS A 44 -8.44 5.73 2.22
N LYS A 45 -7.35 6.49 2.11
CA LYS A 45 -6.02 5.87 2.02
C LYS A 45 -5.73 5.17 3.35
N PRO A 46 -5.38 3.87 3.37
CA PRO A 46 -5.07 3.16 4.61
C PRO A 46 -3.83 3.74 5.29
N PHE A 47 -2.94 4.36 4.52
CA PHE A 47 -1.74 5.01 5.01
C PHE A 47 -1.87 6.52 4.88
N ALA A 48 -1.40 7.23 5.90
CA ALA A 48 -1.16 8.67 5.80
C ALA A 48 -0.19 8.94 4.65
N LYS A 49 -0.27 10.15 4.06
CA LYS A 49 0.75 10.57 3.08
C LYS A 49 2.09 10.60 3.79
N THR A 50 2.97 9.66 3.47
CA THR A 50 4.38 9.69 3.84
C THR A 50 5.16 10.44 2.77
N ALA A 51 6.03 11.35 3.20
CA ALA A 51 7.01 11.95 2.31
C ALA A 51 8.14 10.96 2.04
N LEU A 52 8.86 11.13 0.92
CA LEU A 52 10.04 10.30 0.63
C LEU A 52 11.04 10.34 1.79
N SER A 53 11.18 11.48 2.46
CA SER A 53 12.01 11.65 3.67
C SER A 53 11.63 10.73 4.82
N ASP A 54 10.34 10.39 4.97
CA ASP A 54 9.84 9.55 6.07
C ASP A 54 10.12 8.05 5.82
N VAL A 55 10.35 7.66 4.56
CA VAL A 55 10.59 6.26 4.15
C VAL A 55 12.01 6.00 3.67
N ALA A 56 12.76 7.06 3.33
CA ALA A 56 14.14 6.99 2.85
C ALA A 56 15.17 6.68 3.96
N GLY A 57 14.73 6.46 5.20
CA GLY A 57 15.61 6.15 6.33
C GLY A 57 16.50 4.93 6.08
N CYS A 58 16.02 3.93 5.32
CA CYS A 58 16.80 2.74 4.95
C CYS A 58 17.63 2.89 3.66
N LEU A 59 17.54 4.02 2.95
CA LEU A 59 18.34 4.25 1.73
C LEU A 59 19.76 4.73 2.03
N LYS A 60 19.99 5.29 3.22
CA LYS A 60 21.34 5.63 3.69
C LYS A 60 21.98 4.36 4.26
N PHE A 61 22.46 3.49 3.39
CA PHE A 61 23.34 2.41 3.82
C PHE A 61 24.68 3.06 4.22
N PRO A 62 25.10 3.01 5.50
CA PRO A 62 26.26 3.77 5.98
C PRO A 62 27.61 3.17 5.54
N SER A 63 27.61 2.07 4.77
CA SER A 63 28.82 1.38 4.36
C SER A 63 29.09 1.50 2.86
N VAL A 64 30.36 1.32 2.49
CA VAL A 64 30.80 1.18 1.10
C VAL A 64 29.98 0.09 0.40
N ALA A 65 29.59 0.35 -0.84
CA ALA A 65 28.91 -0.64 -1.67
C ALA A 65 29.79 -1.88 -1.81
N LYS A 66 29.23 -3.03 -1.46
CA LYS A 66 29.90 -4.33 -1.55
C LYS A 66 30.18 -4.65 -3.02
N THR A 67 31.38 -5.14 -3.33
CA THR A 67 31.70 -5.63 -4.67
C THR A 67 31.04 -6.98 -4.91
N ILE A 68 30.87 -7.37 -6.18
CA ILE A 68 30.37 -8.72 -6.52
C ILE A 68 31.24 -9.81 -5.89
N GLU A 69 32.56 -9.60 -5.83
CA GLU A 69 33.50 -10.53 -5.20
C GLU A 69 33.26 -10.67 -3.68
N ASP A 70 32.97 -9.58 -2.97
CA ASP A 70 32.61 -9.66 -1.54
C ASP A 70 31.32 -10.44 -1.32
N MET A 71 30.33 -10.26 -2.21
CA MET A 71 29.08 -11.02 -2.18
C MET A 71 29.31 -12.51 -2.41
N ASP A 72 30.13 -12.87 -3.40
CA ASP A 72 30.44 -14.27 -3.74
C ASP A 72 31.21 -14.97 -2.62
N ASN A 73 32.15 -14.26 -2.00
CA ASN A 73 32.89 -14.73 -0.82
C ASN A 73 31.95 -14.94 0.38
N ALA A 74 31.01 -14.02 0.65
CA ALA A 74 30.05 -14.16 1.74
C ALA A 74 29.09 -15.35 1.54
N ILE A 75 28.66 -15.60 0.29
CA ILE A 75 27.84 -16.77 -0.06
C ILE A 75 28.64 -18.05 0.18
N SER A 76 29.89 -18.09 -0.30
CA SER A 76 30.78 -19.25 -0.14
C SER A 76 31.06 -19.54 1.33
N GLN A 77 31.30 -18.50 2.14
CA GLN A 77 31.49 -18.61 3.58
C GLN A 77 30.23 -19.16 4.27
N GLY A 78 29.05 -18.61 3.96
CA GLY A 78 27.79 -19.10 4.53
C GLY A 78 27.52 -20.58 4.23
N ILE A 79 27.84 -21.03 3.01
CA ILE A 79 27.73 -22.46 2.63
C ILE A 79 28.69 -23.33 3.46
N GLN A 80 29.93 -22.88 3.66
CA GLN A 80 30.91 -23.61 4.48
C GLN A 80 30.50 -23.68 5.95
N GLU A 81 29.99 -22.60 6.52
CA GLU A 81 29.52 -22.55 7.92
C GLU A 81 28.32 -23.47 8.15
N GLU A 82 27.34 -23.48 7.25
CA GLU A 82 26.20 -24.42 7.31
C GLU A 82 26.62 -25.89 7.12
N TRP A 83 27.64 -26.15 6.31
CA TRP A 83 28.19 -27.50 6.14
C TRP A 83 28.98 -27.98 7.36
N HIS A 84 29.76 -27.09 8.00
CA HIS A 84 30.53 -27.43 9.20
C HIS A 84 29.66 -27.58 10.46
N GLY A 85 28.48 -26.97 10.51
CA GLY A 85 27.51 -27.17 11.60
C GLY A 85 26.73 -28.49 11.54
N ARG A 86 26.96 -29.33 10.51
CA ARG A 86 26.22 -30.57 10.25
C ARG A 86 27.03 -31.85 10.46
N SER A 87 28.23 -31.74 11.05
CA SER A 87 29.13 -32.87 11.32
C SER A 87 29.24 -33.22 12.80
#